data_AF-A0A7V2UC00-F1
#
_entry.id   AF-A0A7V2UC00-F1
#
_cell.length_a   1.000
_cell.length_b   1.000
_cell.length_c   1.000
_cell.angle_alpha   90.00
_cell.angle_beta   90.00
_cell.angle_gamma   90.00
#
_symmetry.space_group_name_H-M   'P 1'
#
loop_
_entity.id
_entity.type
_entity.pdbx_description
1 polymer ?
#
loop_
_entity_poly.entity_id
_entity_poly.type
_entity_poly.pdbx_seq_one_letter_code
_entity_poly.pdbx_strand_id
1 'polypeptide(L)'
;MVEAQRSWQSIFWREWRSSEDGDVARRLLGRLLQEPIGWLAALATVGAGALCGALAWTLFDLVVGYIRTQPAKRDWPILWEGVGERMAFGALGGAALALAGCPFLLGRLTREKWLPWLSREPLYLASLSRRFKLSVFTGLIYGLCGLWVVGDTLGWGYGILFGFAGLGLMFAGDKYGEGALFVLRRVHARTRGAFLGLLDGAIWGAGGGILVGLAFLISAGWSAAVAAGGAYALLGLFLYGPVHKAIALAMEDPADARKAATRFADAWRPVLFWWLPRPHPYDLEAAVREAGDGEWAGFLRLLEELRAKPGSPADLVHAMLESTEWSERLAARHALVSLGGEGIEHLERLLTRGDDPRAQRLAAWIVCSIGRDTAARLGGYPDAHVCPKCLVRCHKHWVAVPGRLPVAYYGCRKCHQTRGFSFAPEGIVAVLDKRMLASVRPGPALHVNWHVRRHIFDFDRVEVRDADDSDVERFCIQVQNDMDEVQRERCKTVPCAVWRECRLSENAKRLLEATFRSP
;
A
#
# COMPACT_ATOMS: atom_id res chain seq x y z
N MET A 1 11.98 -5.57 -12.65
CA MET A 1 11.07 -5.67 -11.49
C MET A 1 10.12 -4.48 -11.37
N VAL A 2 10.56 -3.23 -11.59
CA VAL A 2 9.70 -2.02 -11.51
C VAL A 2 8.60 -1.97 -12.59
N GLU A 3 8.86 -2.46 -13.81
CA GLU A 3 7.83 -2.54 -14.88
C GLU A 3 6.76 -3.60 -14.63
N ALA A 4 7.12 -4.75 -14.05
CA ALA A 4 6.16 -5.81 -13.72
C ALA A 4 5.19 -5.41 -12.58
N GLN A 5 5.55 -4.38 -11.80
CA GLN A 5 4.72 -3.86 -10.71
C GLN A 5 3.59 -2.94 -11.19
N ARG A 6 3.61 -2.51 -12.45
CA ARG A 6 2.67 -1.55 -13.04
C ARG A 6 1.56 -2.18 -13.89
N SER A 7 1.54 -3.50 -14.06
CA SER A 7 0.43 -4.10 -14.79
C SER A 7 -0.88 -3.85 -14.05
N TRP A 8 -1.95 -3.51 -14.77
CA TRP A 8 -3.26 -3.26 -14.16
C TRP A 8 -3.73 -4.42 -13.25
N GLN A 9 -3.35 -5.68 -13.56
CA GLN A 9 -3.67 -6.83 -12.72
C GLN A 9 -3.00 -6.74 -11.34
N SER A 10 -1.75 -6.28 -11.26
CA SER A 10 -1.04 -6.10 -9.98
C SER A 10 -1.78 -5.08 -9.10
N ILE A 11 -2.24 -3.99 -9.69
CA ILE A 11 -3.00 -2.94 -9.00
C ILE A 11 -4.35 -3.48 -8.55
N PHE A 12 -5.07 -4.21 -9.42
CA PHE A 12 -6.34 -4.83 -9.08
C PHE A 12 -6.21 -5.87 -7.98
N TRP A 13 -5.14 -6.68 -7.98
CA TRP A 13 -4.87 -7.62 -6.89
C TRP A 13 -4.62 -6.88 -5.58
N ARG A 14 -3.88 -5.76 -5.58
CA ARG A 14 -3.66 -4.96 -4.36
C ARG A 14 -4.94 -4.32 -3.86
N GLU A 15 -5.75 -3.73 -4.73
CA GLU A 15 -7.04 -3.16 -4.36
C GLU A 15 -8.00 -4.24 -3.88
N TRP A 16 -8.06 -5.37 -4.58
CA TRP A 16 -8.87 -6.52 -4.19
C TRP A 16 -8.51 -6.94 -2.77
N ARG A 17 -7.23 -7.11 -2.46
CA ARG A 17 -6.71 -7.56 -1.15
C ARG A 17 -6.97 -6.59 0.01
N SER A 18 -6.99 -5.29 -0.26
CA SER A 18 -7.00 -4.24 0.78
C SER A 18 -8.31 -3.46 0.85
N SER A 19 -9.20 -3.63 -0.12
CA SER A 19 -10.53 -3.02 -0.09
C SER A 19 -11.32 -3.55 1.09
N GLU A 20 -12.04 -2.69 1.79
CA GLU A 20 -13.01 -3.12 2.81
C GLU A 20 -14.39 -3.30 2.21
N ASP A 21 -14.54 -2.97 0.93
CA ASP A 21 -15.79 -3.00 0.18
C ASP A 21 -15.92 -4.34 -0.55
N GLY A 22 -16.79 -5.21 -0.02
CA GLY A 22 -17.02 -6.55 -0.57
C GLY A 22 -17.51 -6.54 -2.01
N ASP A 23 -18.31 -5.55 -2.42
CA ASP A 23 -18.80 -5.48 -3.80
C ASP A 23 -17.68 -5.12 -4.78
N VAL A 24 -16.89 -4.10 -4.44
CA VAL A 24 -15.70 -3.71 -5.22
C VAL A 24 -14.73 -4.91 -5.33
N ALA A 25 -14.53 -5.63 -4.22
CA ALA A 25 -13.68 -6.82 -4.20
C ALA A 25 -14.18 -7.89 -5.18
N ARG A 26 -15.47 -8.24 -5.09
CA ARG A 26 -16.07 -9.28 -5.92
C ARG A 26 -15.97 -8.94 -7.41
N ARG A 27 -16.18 -7.67 -7.77
CA ARG A 27 -16.04 -7.17 -9.15
C ARG A 27 -14.59 -7.25 -9.64
N LEU A 28 -13.63 -6.78 -8.84
CA LEU A 28 -12.20 -6.88 -9.16
C LEU A 28 -11.76 -8.34 -9.35
N LEU A 29 -12.15 -9.24 -8.45
CA LEU A 29 -11.85 -10.66 -8.56
C LEU A 29 -12.52 -11.28 -9.79
N GLY A 30 -13.78 -10.93 -10.05
CA GLY A 30 -14.50 -11.36 -11.24
C GLY A 30 -13.77 -10.98 -12.53
N ARG A 31 -13.24 -9.75 -12.60
CA ARG A 31 -12.43 -9.28 -13.73
C ARG A 31 -11.08 -9.98 -13.81
N LEU A 32 -10.36 -10.12 -12.69
CA LEU A 32 -9.09 -10.83 -12.64
C LEU A 32 -9.23 -12.29 -13.12
N LEU A 33 -10.32 -12.97 -12.76
CA LEU A 33 -10.61 -14.34 -13.18
C LEU A 33 -11.09 -14.46 -14.64
N GLN A 34 -11.28 -13.38 -15.40
CA GLN A 34 -11.50 -13.50 -16.84
C GLN A 34 -10.19 -13.78 -17.58
N GLU A 35 -9.07 -13.38 -17.00
CA GLU A 35 -7.72 -13.51 -17.54
C GLU A 35 -7.05 -14.84 -17.13
N PRO A 36 -6.30 -15.51 -18.03
CA PRO A 36 -5.55 -16.73 -17.70
C PRO A 36 -4.56 -16.53 -16.53
N ILE A 37 -3.90 -15.38 -16.49
CA ILE A 37 -2.93 -15.03 -15.45
C ILE A 37 -3.61 -14.84 -14.09
N GLY A 38 -4.81 -14.25 -14.06
CA GLY A 38 -5.54 -14.06 -12.82
C GLY A 38 -6.03 -15.39 -12.23
N TRP A 39 -6.40 -16.36 -13.07
CA TRP A 39 -6.67 -17.73 -12.61
C TRP A 39 -5.46 -18.39 -11.96
N LEU A 40 -4.29 -18.31 -12.59
CA LEU A 40 -3.06 -18.89 -12.04
C LEU A 40 -2.67 -18.22 -10.71
N ALA A 41 -2.82 -16.89 -10.62
CA ALA A 41 -2.55 -16.17 -9.37
C ALA A 41 -3.55 -16.53 -8.26
N ALA A 42 -4.84 -16.71 -8.60
CA ALA A 42 -5.85 -17.16 -7.65
C ALA A 42 -5.55 -18.59 -7.15
N LEU A 43 -5.24 -19.51 -8.06
CA LEU A 43 -4.86 -20.89 -7.72
C LEU A 43 -3.58 -20.94 -6.89
N ALA A 44 -2.57 -20.13 -7.22
CA ALA A 44 -1.35 -20.03 -6.42
C ALA A 44 -1.64 -19.50 -5.00
N THR A 45 -2.57 -18.55 -4.87
CA THR A 45 -2.98 -18.00 -3.57
C THR A 45 -3.73 -19.05 -2.74
N VAL A 46 -4.65 -19.80 -3.36
CA VAL A 46 -5.37 -20.90 -2.72
C VAL A 46 -4.42 -22.03 -2.34
N GLY A 47 -3.50 -22.40 -3.23
CA GLY A 47 -2.49 -23.44 -3.00
C GLY A 47 -1.51 -23.05 -1.90
N ALA A 48 -1.06 -21.79 -1.86
CA ALA A 48 -0.23 -21.27 -0.77
C ALA A 48 -1.00 -21.29 0.55
N GLY A 49 -2.29 -20.92 0.56
CA GLY A 49 -3.14 -21.01 1.73
C GLY A 49 -3.29 -22.45 2.24
N ALA A 50 -3.52 -23.41 1.34
CA ALA A 50 -3.59 -24.82 1.66
C ALA A 50 -2.26 -25.36 2.22
N LEU A 51 -1.13 -24.98 1.61
CA LEU A 51 0.21 -25.36 2.08
C LEU A 51 0.51 -24.77 3.46
N CYS A 52 0.22 -23.49 3.69
CA CYS A 52 0.35 -22.86 5.01
C CYS A 52 -0.54 -23.54 6.04
N GLY A 53 -1.77 -23.92 5.67
CA GLY A 53 -2.67 -24.70 6.52
C GLY A 53 -2.10 -26.07 6.89
N ALA A 54 -1.53 -26.80 5.92
CA ALA A 54 -0.88 -28.09 6.15
C ALA A 54 0.39 -27.98 6.99
N LEU A 55 1.19 -26.93 6.80
CA LEU A 55 2.38 -26.65 7.61
C LEU A 55 1.99 -26.27 9.05
N ALA A 56 0.98 -25.43 9.23
CA ALA A 56 0.44 -25.10 10.55
C ALA A 56 -0.09 -26.35 11.27
N TRP A 57 -0.77 -27.24 10.54
CA TRP A 57 -1.21 -28.54 11.06
C TRP A 57 -0.04 -29.42 11.50
N THR A 58 0.99 -29.56 10.65
CA THR A 58 2.17 -30.36 10.96
C THR A 58 2.91 -29.82 12.19
N LEU A 59 3.04 -28.49 12.29
CA LEU A 59 3.63 -27.82 13.45
C LEU A 59 2.81 -28.06 14.72
N PHE A 60 1.48 -27.96 14.60
CA PHE A 60 0.56 -28.26 15.68
C PHE A 60 0.70 -29.70 16.17
N ASP A 61 0.72 -30.67 15.26
CA ASP A 61 0.86 -32.10 15.58
C ASP A 61 2.22 -32.41 16.22
N LEU A 62 3.30 -31.76 15.75
CA LEU A 62 4.63 -31.83 16.39
C LEU A 62 4.61 -31.27 17.82
N VAL A 63 3.98 -30.13 18.04
CA VAL A 63 3.87 -29.51 19.37
C VAL A 63 3.02 -30.37 20.30
N VAL A 64 1.89 -30.88 19.81
CA VAL A 64 1.01 -31.78 20.57
C VAL A 64 1.71 -33.10 20.88
N GLY A 65 2.38 -33.70 19.90
CA GLY A 65 3.18 -34.91 20.08
C GLY A 65 4.27 -34.70 21.13
N TYR A 66 5.01 -33.60 21.05
CA TYR A 66 6.02 -33.24 22.05
C TYR A 66 5.42 -33.07 23.45
N ILE A 67 4.29 -32.34 23.59
CA ILE A 67 3.61 -32.17 24.87
C ILE A 67 3.13 -33.51 25.43
N ARG A 68 2.62 -34.42 24.60
CA ARG A 68 2.22 -35.78 25.02
C ARG A 68 3.39 -36.61 25.53
N THR A 69 4.62 -36.35 25.08
CA THR A 69 5.81 -37.02 25.61
C THR A 69 6.31 -36.44 26.94
N GLN A 70 5.77 -35.31 27.40
CA GLN A 70 6.13 -34.71 28.68
C GLN A 70 5.33 -35.35 29.83
N PRO A 71 5.96 -36.03 30.80
CA PRO A 71 5.27 -36.79 31.86
C PRO A 71 4.46 -35.92 32.84
N ALA A 72 4.67 -34.60 32.85
CA ALA A 72 4.09 -33.69 33.83
C ALA A 72 2.74 -33.03 33.42
N LYS A 73 2.14 -33.37 32.27
CA LYS A 73 0.94 -32.68 31.75
C LYS A 73 -0.15 -33.63 31.21
N ARG A 74 -0.43 -34.72 31.93
CA ARG A 74 -1.34 -35.79 31.48
C ARG A 74 -2.84 -35.42 31.49
N ASP A 75 -3.23 -34.32 32.14
CA ASP A 75 -4.65 -33.99 32.40
C ASP A 75 -5.28 -32.96 31.44
N TRP A 76 -4.68 -32.71 30.28
CA TRP A 76 -5.26 -31.82 29.25
C TRP A 76 -6.22 -32.44 28.18
N PRO A 77 -6.74 -33.69 28.21
CA PRO A 77 -7.27 -34.34 27.00
C PRO A 77 -8.50 -33.70 26.32
N ILE A 78 -9.36 -33.00 27.04
CA ILE A 78 -10.76 -32.77 26.59
C ILE A 78 -10.89 -31.65 25.54
N LEU A 79 -9.96 -30.70 25.48
CA LEU A 79 -9.99 -29.64 24.45
C LEU A 79 -9.31 -30.06 23.13
N TRP A 80 -8.46 -31.10 23.13
CA TRP A 80 -7.51 -31.35 22.03
C TRP A 80 -8.01 -32.28 20.92
N GLU A 81 -8.84 -33.27 21.22
CA GLU A 81 -9.36 -34.20 20.19
C GLU A 81 -10.21 -33.46 19.16
N GLY A 82 -11.00 -32.48 19.59
CA GLY A 82 -11.79 -31.62 18.69
C GLY A 82 -10.96 -30.63 17.85
N VAL A 83 -9.77 -30.24 18.32
CA VAL A 83 -8.85 -29.34 17.56
C VAL A 83 -8.08 -30.15 16.50
N GLY A 84 -7.61 -31.34 16.89
CA GLY A 84 -6.87 -32.26 16.03
C GLY A 84 -7.66 -32.66 14.79
N GLU A 85 -8.84 -33.25 14.96
CA GLU A 85 -9.64 -33.72 13.83
C GLU A 85 -9.99 -32.58 12.86
N ARG A 86 -10.40 -31.41 13.38
CA ARG A 86 -10.85 -30.27 12.56
C ARG A 86 -9.74 -29.67 11.70
N MET A 87 -8.48 -29.75 12.11
CA MET A 87 -7.36 -29.30 11.28
C MET A 87 -6.85 -30.34 10.30
N ALA A 88 -6.84 -31.63 10.69
CA ALA A 88 -6.49 -32.74 9.80
C ALA A 88 -7.37 -32.72 8.55
N PHE A 89 -8.68 -32.53 8.72
CA PHE A 89 -9.62 -32.42 7.61
C PHE A 89 -9.47 -31.11 6.81
N GLY A 90 -9.05 -30.00 7.43
CA GLY A 90 -8.74 -28.75 6.72
C GLY A 90 -7.51 -28.89 5.80
N ALA A 91 -6.46 -29.57 6.28
CA ALA A 91 -5.26 -29.87 5.50
C ALA A 91 -5.55 -30.86 4.36
N LEU A 92 -6.33 -31.91 4.63
CA LEU A 92 -6.77 -32.88 3.62
C LEU A 92 -7.71 -32.26 2.60
N GLY A 93 -8.63 -31.38 3.00
CA GLY A 93 -9.53 -30.66 2.09
C GLY A 93 -8.79 -29.67 1.19
N GLY A 94 -7.79 -28.95 1.73
CA GLY A 94 -6.92 -28.08 0.95
C GLY A 94 -6.03 -28.85 -0.04
N ALA A 95 -5.48 -29.99 0.39
CA ALA A 95 -4.69 -30.88 -0.46
C ALA A 95 -5.56 -31.52 -1.55
N ALA A 96 -6.78 -31.97 -1.22
CA ALA A 96 -7.72 -32.54 -2.19
C ALA A 96 -8.18 -31.50 -3.23
N LEU A 97 -8.42 -30.24 -2.84
CA LEU A 97 -8.69 -29.14 -3.78
C LEU A 97 -7.50 -28.88 -4.71
N ALA A 98 -6.29 -28.88 -4.17
CA ALA A 98 -5.08 -28.69 -4.96
C ALA A 98 -4.83 -29.87 -5.92
N LEU A 99 -5.13 -31.11 -5.50
CA LEU A 99 -4.87 -32.33 -6.26
C LEU A 99 -5.98 -32.70 -7.25
N ALA A 100 -7.26 -32.45 -6.93
CA ALA A 100 -8.39 -32.73 -7.82
C ALA A 100 -8.70 -31.54 -8.75
N GLY A 101 -8.55 -30.31 -8.23
CA GLY A 101 -8.75 -29.10 -9.01
C GLY A 101 -7.67 -28.89 -10.05
N CYS A 102 -6.39 -29.09 -9.71
CA CYS A 102 -5.28 -28.80 -10.64
C CYS A 102 -5.38 -29.57 -11.96
N PRO A 103 -5.51 -30.91 -12.02
CA PRO A 103 -5.47 -31.66 -13.29
C PRO A 103 -6.70 -31.41 -14.18
N PHE A 104 -7.89 -31.34 -13.59
CA PHE A 104 -9.13 -31.08 -14.32
C PHE A 104 -9.18 -29.64 -14.87
N LEU A 105 -8.72 -28.66 -14.07
CA LEU A 105 -8.63 -27.26 -14.48
C LEU A 105 -7.48 -27.02 -15.46
N LEU A 106 -6.30 -27.65 -15.26
CA LEU A 106 -5.19 -27.62 -16.21
C LEU A 106 -5.63 -28.19 -17.55
N GLY A 107 -6.31 -29.33 -17.58
CA GLY A 107 -6.82 -29.97 -18.81
C GLY A 107 -7.74 -29.05 -19.62
N ARG A 108 -8.69 -28.40 -18.95
CA ARG A 108 -9.62 -27.45 -19.58
C ARG A 108 -8.92 -26.16 -20.03
N LEU A 109 -8.01 -25.62 -19.22
CA LEU A 109 -7.17 -24.46 -19.57
C LEU A 109 -6.30 -24.75 -20.79
N THR A 110 -5.66 -25.93 -20.84
CA THR A 110 -4.88 -26.36 -22.01
C THR A 110 -5.74 -26.42 -23.27
N ARG A 111 -6.94 -26.99 -23.21
CA ARG A 111 -7.81 -27.17 -24.39
C ARG A 111 -8.51 -25.90 -24.86
N GLU A 112 -9.16 -25.16 -23.96
CA GLU A 112 -10.11 -24.10 -24.34
C GLU A 112 -9.46 -22.72 -24.48
N LYS A 113 -8.37 -22.45 -23.76
CA LYS A 113 -7.74 -21.11 -23.75
C LYS A 113 -6.28 -21.12 -24.21
N TRP A 114 -5.47 -22.08 -23.74
CA TRP A 114 -4.04 -22.10 -24.04
C TRP A 114 -3.74 -22.59 -25.45
N LEU A 115 -4.31 -23.71 -25.93
CA LEU A 115 -4.08 -24.16 -27.31
C LEU A 115 -4.48 -23.10 -28.36
N PRO A 116 -5.64 -22.44 -28.24
CA PRO A 116 -6.03 -21.36 -29.15
C PRO A 116 -5.17 -20.09 -29.04
N TRP A 117 -4.62 -19.78 -27.86
CA TRP A 117 -3.74 -18.64 -27.66
C TRP A 117 -2.30 -18.92 -28.14
N LEU A 118 -1.75 -20.08 -27.80
CA LEU A 118 -0.42 -20.56 -28.22
C LEU A 118 -0.31 -20.74 -29.75
N SER A 119 -1.43 -21.06 -30.42
CA SER A 119 -1.47 -21.17 -31.89
C SER A 119 -1.53 -19.80 -32.60
N ARG A 120 -1.84 -18.70 -31.90
CA ARG A 120 -1.96 -17.35 -32.49
C ARG A 120 -0.69 -16.50 -32.39
N GLU A 121 0.19 -16.79 -31.43
CA GLU A 121 1.35 -15.93 -31.07
C GLU A 121 2.65 -16.75 -30.85
N PRO A 122 3.21 -17.43 -31.87
CA PRO A 122 4.37 -18.32 -31.71
C PRO A 122 5.67 -17.59 -31.30
N LEU A 123 5.78 -16.29 -31.58
CA LEU A 123 6.97 -15.49 -31.28
C LEU A 123 7.10 -15.12 -29.78
N TYR A 124 5.99 -15.14 -29.02
CA TYR A 124 6.00 -14.80 -27.60
C TYR A 124 6.64 -15.90 -26.73
N LEU A 125 6.52 -17.18 -27.14
CA LEU A 125 7.15 -18.32 -26.46
C LEU A 125 8.69 -18.30 -26.54
N ALA A 126 9.25 -17.81 -27.65
CA ALA A 126 10.69 -17.67 -27.81
C ALA A 126 11.28 -16.57 -26.91
N SER A 127 10.50 -15.55 -26.57
CA SER A 127 10.91 -14.52 -25.60
C SER A 127 10.70 -14.95 -24.15
N LEU A 128 9.69 -15.78 -23.88
CA LEU A 128 9.41 -16.30 -22.52
C LEU A 128 10.44 -17.37 -22.09
N SER A 129 10.88 -18.25 -22.99
CA SER A 129 11.91 -19.27 -22.70
C SER A 129 13.29 -18.68 -22.40
N ARG A 130 13.59 -17.49 -22.94
CA ARG A 130 14.80 -16.72 -22.59
C ARG A 130 14.68 -15.96 -21.26
N ARG A 131 13.47 -15.65 -20.79
CA ARG A 131 13.24 -14.79 -19.61
C ARG A 131 12.88 -15.57 -18.34
N PHE A 132 12.32 -16.76 -18.45
CA PHE A 132 12.05 -17.64 -17.31
C PHE A 132 12.91 -18.90 -17.42
N LYS A 133 13.78 -19.13 -16.42
CA LYS A 133 14.49 -20.41 -16.26
C LYS A 133 13.47 -21.49 -15.88
N LEU A 134 12.71 -21.96 -16.86
CA LEU A 134 11.73 -23.03 -16.74
C LEU A 134 12.36 -24.28 -16.07
N SER A 135 13.66 -24.49 -16.29
CA SER A 135 14.46 -25.55 -15.66
C SER A 135 14.46 -25.54 -14.13
N VAL A 136 14.38 -24.37 -13.49
CA VAL A 136 14.37 -24.26 -12.02
C VAL A 136 13.03 -24.71 -11.45
N PHE A 137 11.93 -24.32 -12.10
CA PHE A 137 10.59 -24.69 -11.66
C PHE A 137 10.30 -26.17 -11.91
N THR A 138 10.72 -26.68 -13.09
CA THR A 138 10.63 -28.11 -13.41
C THR A 138 11.52 -28.95 -12.49
N GLY A 139 12.74 -28.49 -12.20
CA GLY A 139 13.65 -29.17 -11.26
C GLY A 139 13.13 -29.22 -9.82
N LEU A 140 12.44 -28.16 -9.36
CA LEU A 140 11.83 -28.13 -8.03
C LEU A 140 10.66 -29.12 -7.93
N ILE A 141 9.84 -29.22 -8.96
CA ILE A 141 8.72 -30.17 -9.02
C ILE A 141 9.25 -31.62 -9.06
N TYR A 142 10.24 -31.92 -9.91
CA TYR A 142 10.83 -33.27 -9.95
C TYR A 142 11.57 -33.62 -8.66
N GLY A 143 12.23 -32.66 -8.01
CA GLY A 143 12.89 -32.86 -6.71
C GLY A 143 11.90 -33.18 -5.58
N LEU A 144 10.77 -32.46 -5.54
CA LEU A 144 9.71 -32.70 -4.56
C LEU A 144 8.97 -34.03 -4.82
N CYS A 145 8.73 -34.38 -6.08
CA CYS A 145 8.19 -35.69 -6.44
C CYS A 145 9.16 -36.83 -6.10
N GLY A 146 10.47 -36.65 -6.29
CA GLY A 146 11.49 -37.62 -5.91
C GLY A 146 11.59 -37.82 -4.39
N LEU A 147 11.47 -36.73 -3.61
CA LEU A 147 11.47 -36.77 -2.15
C LEU A 147 10.32 -37.62 -1.60
N TRP A 148 9.16 -37.54 -2.25
CA TRP A 148 7.95 -38.26 -1.86
C TRP A 148 8.03 -39.75 -2.22
N VAL A 149 8.46 -40.08 -3.44
CA VAL A 149 8.60 -41.48 -3.90
C VAL A 149 9.67 -42.23 -3.11
N VAL A 150 10.80 -41.58 -2.80
CA VAL A 150 11.92 -42.19 -2.05
C VAL A 150 11.66 -42.23 -0.55
N GLY A 151 10.97 -41.23 0.01
CA GLY A 151 10.58 -41.19 1.43
C GLY A 151 9.67 -42.35 1.82
N ASP A 152 8.73 -42.70 0.94
CA ASP A 152 7.78 -43.81 1.17
C ASP A 152 8.39 -45.19 0.96
N THR A 153 9.44 -45.33 0.15
CA THR A 153 10.05 -46.63 -0.16
C THR A 153 11.32 -46.96 0.63
N LEU A 154 12.11 -45.96 1.02
CA LEU A 154 13.43 -46.16 1.66
C LEU A 154 13.56 -45.47 3.04
N GLY A 155 12.50 -44.83 3.51
CA GLY A 155 12.45 -44.11 4.78
C GLY A 155 12.93 -42.65 4.68
N TRP A 156 12.27 -41.78 5.45
CA TRP A 156 12.44 -40.32 5.41
C TRP A 156 13.88 -39.82 5.60
N GLY A 157 14.72 -40.58 6.31
CA GLY A 157 16.14 -40.24 6.47
C GLY A 157 16.92 -40.18 5.16
N TYR A 158 16.62 -41.07 4.20
CA TYR A 158 17.26 -41.09 2.88
C TYR A 158 16.64 -40.08 1.91
N GLY A 159 15.33 -39.84 2.01
CA GLY A 159 14.63 -38.82 1.21
C GLY A 159 15.15 -37.42 1.49
N ILE A 160 15.42 -37.09 2.76
CA ILE A 160 16.01 -35.81 3.17
C ILE A 160 17.45 -35.67 2.64
N LEU A 161 18.27 -36.73 2.73
CA LEU A 161 19.65 -36.73 2.24
C LEU A 161 19.72 -36.55 0.72
N PHE A 162 18.82 -37.18 -0.05
CA PHE A 162 18.72 -36.99 -1.50
C PHE A 162 18.16 -35.61 -1.89
N GLY A 163 17.22 -35.08 -1.10
CA GLY A 163 16.72 -33.71 -1.28
C GLY A 163 17.81 -32.65 -1.13
N PHE A 164 18.65 -32.79 -0.09
CA PHE A 164 19.78 -31.88 0.13
C PHE A 164 20.93 -32.10 -0.88
N ALA A 165 21.17 -33.33 -1.33
CA ALA A 165 22.13 -33.60 -2.41
C ALA A 165 21.68 -33.01 -3.76
N GLY A 166 20.38 -33.10 -4.08
CA GLY A 166 19.78 -32.47 -5.26
C GLY A 166 19.81 -30.95 -5.21
N LEU A 167 19.53 -30.35 -4.04
CA LEU A 167 19.72 -28.90 -3.82
C LEU A 167 21.20 -28.51 -3.90
N GLY A 168 22.12 -29.30 -3.32
CA GLY A 168 23.56 -29.04 -3.37
C GLY A 168 24.13 -29.04 -4.79
N LEU A 169 23.66 -29.97 -5.64
CA LEU A 169 24.00 -30.00 -7.06
C LEU A 169 23.39 -28.83 -7.85
N MET A 170 22.23 -28.28 -7.45
CA MET A 170 21.66 -27.06 -8.03
C MET A 170 22.48 -25.80 -7.70
N PHE A 171 23.14 -25.76 -6.54
CA PHE A 171 23.98 -24.62 -6.12
C PHE A 171 25.46 -24.74 -6.58
N ALA A 172 25.89 -25.91 -7.03
CA ALA A 172 27.25 -26.14 -7.53
C ALA A 172 27.46 -25.74 -9.01
N GLY A 173 26.43 -25.22 -9.69
CA GLY A 173 26.58 -24.59 -10.99
C GLY A 173 27.12 -23.17 -10.88
N ASP A 174 28.45 -23.02 -10.95
CA ASP A 174 29.17 -22.28 -12.02
C ASP A 174 30.62 -21.94 -11.68
N LYS A 175 31.11 -22.17 -10.45
CA LYS A 175 32.54 -21.99 -10.11
C LYS A 175 32.93 -22.99 -9.01
N TYR A 176 34.14 -23.54 -9.11
CA TYR A 176 34.78 -24.50 -8.19
C TYR A 176 34.57 -25.99 -8.47
N GLY A 177 35.02 -26.42 -9.65
CA GLY A 177 35.59 -27.76 -9.82
C GLY A 177 37.09 -27.73 -9.49
N GLU A 178 37.58 -28.77 -8.81
CA GLU A 178 39.00 -29.17 -8.63
C GLU A 178 39.78 -28.84 -7.33
N GLY A 179 39.24 -28.12 -6.35
CA GLY A 179 40.02 -27.78 -5.14
C GLY A 179 39.85 -28.68 -3.89
N ALA A 180 38.69 -29.34 -3.72
CA ALA A 180 38.23 -29.72 -2.37
C ALA A 180 38.64 -31.12 -1.88
N LEU A 181 39.16 -32.00 -2.74
CA LEU A 181 39.49 -33.39 -2.37
C LEU A 181 40.96 -33.61 -1.97
N PHE A 182 41.83 -32.59 -2.10
CA PHE A 182 43.26 -32.71 -1.80
C PHE A 182 43.63 -32.24 -0.38
N VAL A 183 42.85 -31.32 0.22
CA VAL A 183 43.17 -30.73 1.54
C VAL A 183 42.70 -31.63 2.70
N LEU A 184 41.63 -32.40 2.53
CA LEU A 184 41.08 -33.26 3.58
C LEU A 184 41.90 -34.54 3.83
N ARG A 185 42.75 -34.98 2.90
CA ARG A 185 43.67 -36.12 3.13
C ARG A 185 44.97 -35.74 3.84
N ARG A 186 45.37 -34.47 3.87
CA ARG A 186 46.67 -34.05 4.43
C ARG A 186 46.60 -33.52 5.87
N VAL A 187 45.41 -33.15 6.35
CA VAL A 187 45.20 -32.65 7.72
C VAL A 187 44.90 -33.78 8.72
N HIS A 188 44.49 -34.96 8.26
CA HIS A 188 44.11 -36.06 9.17
C HIS A 188 45.30 -36.84 9.76
N ALA A 189 46.55 -36.55 9.36
CA ALA A 189 47.71 -37.37 9.72
C ALA A 189 48.75 -36.71 10.64
N ARG A 190 48.55 -35.50 11.21
CA ARG A 190 49.68 -34.89 11.96
C ARG A 190 49.43 -33.97 13.17
N THR A 191 48.24 -33.92 13.77
CA THR A 191 48.06 -33.14 15.01
C THR A 191 47.05 -33.77 15.97
N ARG A 192 47.44 -34.89 16.59
CA ARG A 192 46.93 -35.33 17.89
C ARG A 192 48.00 -35.00 18.91
N GLY A 193 47.75 -34.06 19.84
CA GLY A 193 48.62 -33.93 21.01
C GLY A 193 48.50 -32.69 21.87
N ALA A 194 48.28 -31.49 21.34
CA ALA A 194 48.55 -30.27 22.13
C ALA A 194 47.48 -29.17 22.13
N PHE A 195 46.31 -29.37 21.51
CA PHE A 195 45.28 -28.33 21.41
C PHE A 195 44.06 -28.53 22.34
N LEU A 196 43.95 -29.70 23.00
CA LEU A 196 42.78 -30.04 23.81
C LEU A 196 42.88 -29.63 25.29
N GLY A 197 44.06 -29.23 25.78
CA GLY A 197 44.23 -28.80 27.18
C GLY A 197 43.92 -27.31 27.44
N LEU A 198 44.00 -26.45 26.42
CA LEU A 198 43.81 -24.99 26.56
C LEU A 198 42.39 -24.51 26.26
N LEU A 199 41.53 -25.37 25.70
CA LEU A 199 40.13 -25.05 25.37
C LEU A 199 39.15 -25.36 26.51
N ASP A 200 39.50 -26.25 27.44
CA ASP A 200 38.62 -26.65 28.55
C ASP A 200 38.43 -25.54 29.61
N GLY A 201 39.41 -24.65 29.78
CA GLY A 201 39.30 -23.54 30.75
C GLY A 201 38.44 -22.36 30.28
N ALA A 202 38.40 -22.09 28.97
CA ALA A 202 37.69 -20.93 28.42
C ALA A 202 36.20 -21.20 28.14
N ILE A 203 35.81 -22.46 27.96
CA ILE A 203 34.43 -22.85 27.63
C ILE A 203 33.50 -22.77 28.85
N TRP A 204 34.01 -22.97 30.08
CA TRP A 204 33.17 -23.03 31.28
C TRP A 204 32.84 -21.67 31.92
N GLY A 205 33.62 -20.62 31.66
CA GLY A 205 33.38 -19.28 32.22
C GLY A 205 32.47 -18.39 31.37
N ALA A 206 32.66 -18.39 30.04
CA ALA A 206 31.89 -17.57 29.10
C ALA A 206 30.71 -18.33 28.46
N GLY A 207 30.77 -19.67 28.43
CA GLY A 207 29.72 -20.51 27.85
C GLY A 207 28.42 -20.51 28.64
N GLY A 208 28.47 -20.35 29.97
CA GLY A 208 27.28 -20.35 30.83
C GLY A 208 26.33 -19.17 30.55
N GLY A 209 26.86 -17.95 30.41
CA GLY A 209 26.05 -16.77 30.08
C GLY A 209 25.47 -16.82 28.67
N ILE A 210 26.22 -17.34 27.71
CA ILE A 210 25.77 -17.53 26.31
C ILE A 210 24.70 -18.62 26.24
N LEU A 211 24.85 -19.74 26.96
CA LEU A 211 23.87 -20.82 26.99
C LEU A 211 22.58 -20.42 27.72
N VAL A 212 22.67 -19.65 28.80
CA VAL A 212 21.48 -19.10 29.48
C VAL A 212 20.79 -18.05 28.60
N GLY A 213 21.55 -17.18 27.92
CA GLY A 213 21.01 -16.23 26.95
C GLY A 213 20.34 -16.92 25.73
N LEU A 214 20.96 -17.98 25.20
CA LEU A 214 20.39 -18.82 24.15
C LEU A 214 19.16 -19.58 24.63
N ALA A 215 19.17 -20.13 25.84
CA ALA A 215 18.00 -20.79 26.42
C ALA A 215 16.85 -19.79 26.63
N PHE A 216 17.14 -18.55 27.00
CA PHE A 216 16.13 -17.49 27.13
C PHE A 216 15.59 -17.04 25.76
N LEU A 217 16.44 -16.90 24.75
CA LEU A 217 16.02 -16.59 23.37
C LEU A 217 15.27 -17.74 22.72
N ILE A 218 15.65 -18.99 22.98
CA ILE A 218 14.94 -20.20 22.54
C ILE A 218 13.60 -20.29 23.27
N SER A 219 13.54 -20.03 24.58
CA SER A 219 12.29 -20.04 25.35
C SER A 219 11.35 -18.90 24.96
N ALA A 220 11.87 -17.69 24.70
CA ALA A 220 11.10 -16.56 24.20
C ALA A 220 10.61 -16.79 22.76
N GLY A 221 11.49 -17.31 21.89
CA GLY A 221 11.15 -17.72 20.54
C GLY A 221 10.15 -18.89 20.51
N TRP A 222 10.23 -19.80 21.48
CA TRP A 222 9.32 -20.93 21.63
C TRP A 222 7.98 -20.52 22.22
N SER A 223 7.96 -19.59 23.18
CA SER A 223 6.72 -19.00 23.69
C SER A 223 6.01 -18.19 22.61
N ALA A 224 6.77 -17.47 21.77
CA ALA A 224 6.24 -16.80 20.58
C ALA A 224 5.76 -17.80 19.52
N ALA A 225 6.46 -18.93 19.32
CA ALA A 225 6.06 -19.99 18.40
C ALA A 225 4.87 -20.81 18.89
N VAL A 226 4.70 -20.99 20.20
CA VAL A 226 3.54 -21.66 20.82
C VAL A 226 2.34 -20.71 20.86
N ALA A 227 2.55 -19.42 21.13
CA ALA A 227 1.50 -18.41 20.99
C ALA A 227 1.05 -18.25 19.52
N ALA A 228 2.01 -18.24 18.58
CA ALA A 228 1.72 -18.25 17.15
C ALA A 228 1.03 -19.57 16.75
N GLY A 229 1.53 -20.72 17.18
CA GLY A 229 0.96 -22.04 16.91
C GLY A 229 -0.44 -22.20 17.49
N GLY A 230 -0.71 -21.67 18.69
CA GLY A 230 -2.03 -21.59 19.29
C GLY A 230 -2.98 -20.65 18.55
N ALA A 231 -2.47 -19.50 18.07
CA ALA A 231 -3.24 -18.59 17.22
C ALA A 231 -3.56 -19.22 15.85
N TYR A 232 -2.60 -19.92 15.22
CA TYR A 232 -2.81 -20.69 13.98
C TYR A 232 -3.73 -21.88 14.18
N ALA A 233 -3.72 -22.49 15.37
CA ALA A 233 -4.62 -23.55 15.75
C ALA A 233 -6.07 -23.06 15.90
N LEU A 234 -6.27 -21.94 16.59
CA LEU A 234 -7.58 -21.30 16.65
C LEU A 234 -8.02 -20.83 15.25
N LEU A 235 -7.09 -20.35 14.42
CA LEU A 235 -7.33 -20.03 13.01
C LEU A 235 -7.82 -21.26 12.24
N GLY A 236 -7.15 -22.41 12.37
CA GLY A 236 -7.48 -23.70 11.75
C GLY A 236 -8.88 -24.21 12.13
N LEU A 237 -9.28 -24.00 13.38
CA LEU A 237 -10.62 -24.32 13.89
C LEU A 237 -11.71 -23.41 13.30
N PHE A 238 -11.44 -22.11 13.17
CA PHE A 238 -12.33 -21.15 12.51
C PHE A 238 -12.37 -21.36 10.98
N LEU A 239 -11.29 -21.89 10.39
CA LEU A 239 -11.15 -22.24 8.96
C LEU A 239 -12.01 -23.44 8.55
N TYR A 240 -12.27 -24.37 9.47
CA TYR A 240 -12.79 -25.71 9.15
C TYR A 240 -14.21 -25.74 8.53
N GLY A 241 -15.20 -25.16 9.21
CA GLY A 241 -16.60 -25.24 8.78
C GLY A 241 -16.90 -24.58 7.43
N PRO A 242 -16.44 -23.35 7.16
CA PRO A 242 -16.70 -22.65 5.91
C PRO A 242 -16.00 -23.27 4.70
N VAL A 243 -14.76 -23.74 4.86
CA VAL A 243 -13.97 -24.37 3.78
C VAL A 243 -14.58 -25.71 3.38
N HIS A 244 -14.94 -26.54 4.35
CA HIS A 244 -15.54 -27.84 4.07
C HIS A 244 -16.91 -27.73 3.39
N LYS A 245 -17.75 -26.78 3.83
CA LYS A 245 -19.04 -26.50 3.19
C LYS A 245 -18.87 -25.93 1.78
N ALA A 246 -17.82 -25.12 1.56
CA ALA A 246 -17.48 -24.61 0.24
C ALA A 246 -16.99 -25.71 -0.71
N ILE A 247 -16.20 -26.65 -0.22
CA ILE A 247 -15.69 -27.81 -0.99
C ILE A 247 -16.84 -28.75 -1.37
N ALA A 248 -17.72 -29.09 -0.42
CA ALA A 248 -18.86 -29.97 -0.68
C ALA A 248 -19.82 -29.37 -1.74
N LEU A 249 -20.14 -28.08 -1.62
CA LEU A 249 -20.95 -27.36 -2.61
C LEU A 249 -20.26 -27.21 -3.98
N ALA A 250 -18.92 -27.12 -3.99
CA ALA A 250 -18.14 -27.00 -5.22
C ALA A 250 -18.12 -28.28 -6.07
N MET A 251 -18.38 -29.45 -5.45
CA MET A 251 -18.41 -30.73 -6.14
C MET A 251 -19.76 -31.03 -6.82
N GLU A 252 -20.83 -30.31 -6.47
CA GLU A 252 -22.18 -30.52 -7.01
C GLU A 252 -22.54 -29.58 -8.17
N ASP A 253 -22.12 -28.30 -8.13
CA ASP A 253 -22.35 -27.32 -9.20
C ASP A 253 -21.16 -26.33 -9.33
N PRO A 254 -20.53 -26.18 -10.52
CA PRO A 254 -19.52 -25.16 -10.78
C PRO A 254 -19.92 -23.71 -10.42
N ALA A 255 -21.21 -23.36 -10.49
CA ALA A 255 -21.71 -22.06 -10.08
C ALA A 255 -21.61 -21.88 -8.55
N ASP A 256 -21.91 -22.93 -7.79
CA ASP A 256 -21.79 -22.94 -6.33
C ASP A 256 -20.33 -22.97 -5.87
N ALA A 257 -19.45 -23.66 -6.59
CA ALA A 257 -18.00 -23.59 -6.37
C ALA A 257 -17.48 -22.15 -6.43
N ARG A 258 -17.89 -21.40 -7.46
CA ARG A 258 -17.49 -20.00 -7.63
C ARG A 258 -18.02 -19.11 -6.52
N LYS A 259 -19.29 -19.31 -6.12
CA LYS A 259 -19.93 -18.57 -5.02
C LYS A 259 -19.24 -18.84 -3.68
N ALA A 260 -18.88 -20.10 -3.43
CA ALA A 260 -18.22 -20.51 -2.20
C ALA A 260 -16.77 -20.02 -2.12
N ALA A 261 -16.01 -20.11 -3.22
CA ALA A 261 -14.66 -19.54 -3.31
C ALA A 261 -14.67 -18.01 -3.09
N THR A 262 -15.67 -17.31 -3.64
CA THR A 262 -15.84 -15.87 -3.44
C THR A 262 -16.11 -15.54 -1.97
N ARG A 263 -17.04 -16.25 -1.32
CA ARG A 263 -17.32 -16.07 0.13
C ARG A 263 -16.11 -16.35 1.01
N PHE A 264 -15.36 -17.41 0.70
CA PHE A 264 -14.13 -17.74 1.42
C PHE A 264 -13.10 -16.61 1.24
N ALA A 265 -12.88 -16.16 0.01
CA ALA A 265 -11.92 -15.10 -0.27
C ALA A 265 -12.33 -13.78 0.41
N ASP A 266 -13.61 -13.44 0.44
CA ASP A 266 -14.13 -12.24 1.13
C ASP A 266 -13.91 -12.31 2.66
N ALA A 267 -14.13 -13.48 3.28
CA ALA A 267 -13.96 -13.67 4.72
C ALA A 267 -12.49 -13.61 5.16
N TRP A 268 -11.58 -14.18 4.35
CA TRP A 268 -10.17 -14.33 4.73
C TRP A 268 -9.27 -13.21 4.24
N ARG A 269 -9.70 -12.47 3.23
CA ARG A 269 -8.93 -11.38 2.67
C ARG A 269 -8.41 -10.38 3.71
N PRO A 270 -9.23 -9.85 4.64
CA PRO A 270 -8.74 -8.89 5.63
C PRO A 270 -7.61 -9.49 6.49
N VAL A 271 -7.69 -10.78 6.81
CA VAL A 271 -6.69 -11.47 7.64
C VAL A 271 -5.41 -11.78 6.86
N LEU A 272 -5.54 -12.21 5.60
CA LEU A 272 -4.40 -12.63 4.80
C LEU A 272 -3.63 -11.48 4.15
N PHE A 273 -4.19 -10.27 4.12
CA PHE A 273 -3.59 -9.18 3.35
C PHE A 273 -3.65 -7.81 4.03
N TRP A 274 -3.96 -7.75 5.34
CA TRP A 274 -4.01 -6.47 6.07
C TRP A 274 -2.71 -5.65 5.96
N TRP A 275 -1.56 -6.29 5.77
CA TRP A 275 -0.26 -5.62 5.66
C TRP A 275 0.03 -5.06 4.26
N LEU A 276 -0.73 -5.45 3.23
CA LEU A 276 -0.46 -4.97 1.88
C LEU A 276 -1.01 -3.56 1.69
N PRO A 277 -0.18 -2.59 1.25
CA PRO A 277 -0.63 -1.23 1.07
C PRO A 277 -1.63 -1.18 -0.08
N ARG A 278 -2.81 -0.63 0.22
CA ARG A 278 -3.82 -0.29 -0.78
C ARG A 278 -3.21 0.62 -1.87
N PRO A 279 -3.48 0.37 -3.16
CA PRO A 279 -2.93 1.18 -4.24
C PRO A 279 -3.40 2.64 -4.13
N HIS A 280 -2.68 3.54 -4.78
CA HIS A 280 -3.14 4.92 -4.87
C HIS A 280 -4.37 5.00 -5.79
N PRO A 281 -5.35 5.89 -5.53
CA PRO A 281 -6.52 6.05 -6.41
C PRO A 281 -6.17 6.26 -7.88
N TYR A 282 -5.18 7.09 -8.20
CA TYR A 282 -4.75 7.28 -9.60
C TYR A 282 -4.15 6.04 -10.24
N ASP A 283 -3.44 5.19 -9.47
CA ASP A 283 -2.94 3.91 -9.98
C ASP A 283 -4.13 3.01 -10.34
N LEU A 284 -5.14 2.95 -9.46
CA LEU A 284 -6.35 2.16 -9.70
C LEU A 284 -7.14 2.69 -10.90
N GLU A 285 -7.29 4.00 -11.03
CA GLU A 285 -7.95 4.62 -12.19
C GLU A 285 -7.21 4.32 -13.50
N ALA A 286 -5.88 4.44 -13.52
CA ALA A 286 -5.07 4.08 -14.68
C ALA A 286 -5.22 2.59 -15.03
N ALA A 287 -5.18 1.71 -14.03
CA ALA A 287 -5.41 0.28 -14.20
C ALA A 287 -6.82 -0.02 -14.75
N VAL A 288 -7.84 0.70 -14.28
CA VAL A 288 -9.21 0.56 -14.78
C VAL A 288 -9.33 1.00 -16.24
N ARG A 289 -8.68 2.11 -16.62
CA ARG A 289 -8.63 2.58 -18.02
C ARG A 289 -7.92 1.57 -18.92
N GLU A 290 -6.81 1.01 -18.46
CA GLU A 290 -6.04 0.00 -19.20
C GLU A 290 -6.82 -1.32 -19.35
N ALA A 291 -7.58 -1.71 -18.32
CA ALA A 291 -8.31 -2.97 -18.33
C ALA A 291 -9.40 -3.04 -19.41
N GLY A 292 -9.94 -1.91 -19.89
CA GLY A 292 -10.86 -1.83 -21.03
C GLY A 292 -12.28 -2.36 -20.81
N ASP A 293 -13.26 -1.48 -21.05
CA ASP A 293 -14.72 -1.65 -21.23
C ASP A 293 -15.54 -2.47 -20.22
N GLY A 294 -16.86 -2.26 -20.27
CA GLY A 294 -17.86 -2.93 -19.44
C GLY A 294 -18.29 -2.13 -18.20
N GLU A 295 -18.51 -2.82 -17.09
CA GLU A 295 -19.00 -2.23 -15.84
C GLU A 295 -18.09 -1.12 -15.28
N TRP A 296 -16.80 -1.16 -15.60
CA TRP A 296 -15.82 -0.18 -15.17
C TRP A 296 -15.93 1.16 -15.92
N ALA A 297 -16.47 1.15 -17.15
CA ALA A 297 -16.73 2.39 -17.89
C ALA A 297 -17.79 3.25 -17.19
N GLY A 298 -18.76 2.61 -16.53
CA GLY A 298 -19.75 3.31 -15.71
C GLY A 298 -19.11 4.03 -14.52
N PHE A 299 -18.17 3.37 -13.83
CA PHE A 299 -17.38 3.99 -12.77
C PHE A 299 -16.54 5.17 -13.28
N LEU A 300 -15.82 5.03 -14.40
CA LEU A 300 -15.00 6.12 -14.95
C LEU A 300 -15.86 7.33 -15.34
N ARG A 301 -16.99 7.10 -16.01
CA ARG A 301 -17.94 8.16 -16.38
C ARG A 301 -18.46 8.89 -15.15
N LEU A 302 -18.90 8.15 -14.13
CA LEU A 302 -19.37 8.74 -12.87
C LEU A 302 -18.26 9.54 -12.17
N LEU A 303 -17.02 9.03 -12.16
CA LEU A 303 -15.88 9.74 -11.59
C LEU A 303 -15.61 11.06 -12.34
N GLU A 304 -15.70 11.06 -13.66
CA GLU A 304 -15.55 12.26 -14.48
C GLU A 304 -16.68 13.27 -14.22
N GLU A 305 -17.92 12.81 -14.09
CA GLU A 305 -19.08 13.64 -13.71
C GLU A 305 -18.87 14.28 -12.32
N LEU A 306 -18.47 13.50 -11.31
CA LEU A 306 -18.18 13.99 -9.96
C LEU A 306 -16.98 14.96 -9.94
N ARG A 307 -16.00 14.81 -10.83
CA ARG A 307 -14.87 15.75 -10.93
C ARG A 307 -15.27 17.06 -11.63
N ALA A 308 -16.12 16.98 -12.64
CA ALA A 308 -16.61 18.14 -13.39
C ALA A 308 -17.57 18.98 -12.55
N LYS A 309 -18.45 18.33 -11.78
CA LYS A 309 -19.42 18.95 -10.89
C LYS A 309 -19.34 18.30 -9.51
N PRO A 310 -18.28 18.60 -8.73
CA PRO A 310 -18.17 18.06 -7.40
C PRO A 310 -19.34 18.59 -6.57
N GLY A 311 -20.10 17.67 -5.99
CA GLY A 311 -21.02 17.98 -4.91
C GLY A 311 -20.27 18.53 -3.69
N SER A 312 -20.98 18.78 -2.58
CA SER A 312 -20.27 19.16 -1.37
C SER A 312 -19.37 18.00 -0.90
N PRO A 313 -18.24 18.25 -0.23
CA PRO A 313 -17.43 17.18 0.32
C PRO A 313 -18.21 16.29 1.30
N ALA A 314 -19.23 16.85 1.98
CA ALA A 314 -20.16 16.08 2.80
C ALA A 314 -20.97 15.06 1.98
N ASP A 315 -21.50 15.47 0.82
CA ASP A 315 -22.26 14.56 -0.07
C ASP A 315 -21.38 13.42 -0.59
N LEU A 316 -20.12 13.69 -0.90
CA LEU A 316 -19.18 12.66 -1.31
C LEU A 316 -18.81 11.71 -0.17
N VAL A 317 -18.66 12.22 1.05
CA VAL A 317 -18.46 11.37 2.25
C VAL A 317 -19.68 10.48 2.48
N HIS A 318 -20.88 11.05 2.36
CA HIS A 318 -22.13 10.29 2.48
C HIS A 318 -22.23 9.22 1.38
N ALA A 319 -22.05 9.58 0.10
CA ALA A 319 -22.05 8.63 -1.01
C ALA A 319 -20.99 7.52 -0.85
N MET A 320 -19.81 7.86 -0.33
CA MET A 320 -18.74 6.90 -0.05
C MET A 320 -19.14 5.84 1.00
N LEU A 321 -19.87 6.24 2.04
CA LEU A 321 -20.22 5.40 3.18
C LEU A 321 -21.56 4.68 3.00
N GLU A 322 -22.55 5.35 2.43
CA GLU A 322 -23.96 4.95 2.50
C GLU A 322 -24.55 4.51 1.15
N SER A 323 -23.90 4.80 0.01
CA SER A 323 -24.43 4.36 -1.29
C SER A 323 -24.47 2.83 -1.36
N THR A 324 -25.56 2.29 -1.89
CA THR A 324 -25.70 0.85 -2.17
C THR A 324 -24.91 0.45 -3.41
N GLU A 325 -24.65 1.37 -4.33
CA GLU A 325 -23.95 1.11 -5.58
C GLU A 325 -22.42 1.19 -5.40
N TRP A 326 -21.73 0.10 -5.71
CA TRP A 326 -20.28 0.00 -5.53
C TRP A 326 -19.50 1.04 -6.34
N SER A 327 -19.98 1.35 -7.55
CA SER A 327 -19.34 2.32 -8.45
C SER A 327 -19.44 3.73 -7.90
N GLU A 328 -20.55 4.08 -7.24
CA GLU A 328 -20.72 5.36 -6.57
C GLU A 328 -19.80 5.48 -5.37
N ARG A 329 -19.75 4.45 -4.51
CA ARG A 329 -18.82 4.44 -3.37
C ARG A 329 -17.37 4.59 -3.82
N LEU A 330 -16.96 3.88 -4.88
CA LEU A 330 -15.60 3.95 -5.41
C LEU A 330 -15.31 5.30 -6.07
N ALA A 331 -16.24 5.82 -6.88
CA ALA A 331 -16.11 7.13 -7.53
C ALA A 331 -16.03 8.26 -6.50
N ALA A 332 -16.85 8.22 -5.45
CA ALA A 332 -16.82 9.19 -4.36
C ALA A 332 -15.45 9.21 -3.63
N ARG A 333 -14.84 8.05 -3.39
CA ARG A 333 -13.48 7.96 -2.81
C ARG A 333 -12.43 8.65 -3.68
N HIS A 334 -12.47 8.39 -4.99
CA HIS A 334 -11.54 9.01 -5.95
C HIS A 334 -11.81 10.51 -6.10
N ALA A 335 -13.07 10.92 -6.11
CA ALA A 335 -13.46 12.32 -6.15
C ALA A 335 -13.00 13.08 -4.90
N LEU A 336 -13.11 12.49 -3.70
CA LEU A 336 -12.56 13.08 -2.46
C LEU A 336 -11.05 13.28 -2.53
N VAL A 337 -10.31 12.32 -3.10
CA VAL A 337 -8.86 12.49 -3.29
C VAL A 337 -8.57 13.59 -4.31
N SER A 338 -9.35 13.69 -5.39
CA SER A 338 -9.22 14.77 -6.39
C SER A 338 -9.65 16.15 -5.88
N LEU A 339 -10.57 16.23 -4.90
CA LEU A 339 -10.85 17.47 -4.16
C LEU A 339 -9.66 17.90 -3.29
N GLY A 340 -8.95 16.91 -2.75
CA GLY A 340 -7.80 17.09 -1.88
C GLY A 340 -8.16 17.83 -0.60
N GLY A 341 -7.47 18.94 -0.32
CA GLY A 341 -7.58 19.68 0.94
C GLY A 341 -8.99 20.18 1.29
N GLU A 342 -9.88 20.40 0.30
CA GLU A 342 -11.29 20.75 0.55
C GLU A 342 -12.08 19.63 1.22
N GLY A 343 -11.65 18.37 1.07
CA GLY A 343 -12.27 17.21 1.71
C GLY A 343 -11.75 16.92 3.12
N ILE A 344 -10.62 17.51 3.52
CA ILE A 344 -9.90 17.13 4.75
C ILE A 344 -10.74 17.35 6.00
N GLU A 345 -11.41 18.50 6.14
CA GLU A 345 -12.23 18.80 7.32
C GLU A 345 -13.32 17.74 7.55
N HIS A 346 -13.97 17.27 6.49
CA HIS A 346 -15.00 16.24 6.58
C HIS A 346 -14.42 14.85 6.90
N LEU A 347 -13.24 14.55 6.38
CA LEU A 347 -12.52 13.30 6.68
C LEU A 347 -11.99 13.29 8.13
N GLU A 348 -11.54 14.42 8.66
CA GLU A 348 -11.10 14.56 10.06
C GLU A 348 -12.24 14.29 11.05
N ARG A 349 -13.47 14.70 10.72
CA ARG A 349 -14.65 14.35 11.52
C ARG A 349 -14.89 12.84 11.57
N LEU A 350 -14.65 12.12 10.47
CA LEU A 350 -14.72 10.65 10.47
C LEU A 350 -13.59 10.02 11.28
N LEU A 351 -12.38 10.57 11.18
CA LEU A 351 -11.22 10.09 11.95
C LEU A 351 -11.43 10.26 13.46
N THR A 352 -12.12 11.30 13.89
CA THR A 352 -12.29 11.64 15.32
C THR A 352 -13.51 10.99 15.97
N ARG A 353 -14.61 10.74 15.24
CA ARG A 353 -15.89 10.31 15.84
C ARG A 353 -15.92 8.92 16.46
N GLY A 354 -14.93 8.04 16.24
CA GLY A 354 -14.84 6.75 16.95
C GLY A 354 -15.87 5.67 16.57
N ASP A 355 -17.02 6.05 16.02
CA ASP A 355 -18.21 5.19 15.95
C ASP A 355 -18.09 4.02 14.95
N ASP A 356 -17.38 4.21 13.83
CA ASP A 356 -17.16 3.16 12.83
C ASP A 356 -15.67 3.00 12.48
N PRO A 357 -15.00 1.94 12.99
CA PRO A 357 -13.60 1.64 12.67
C PRO A 357 -13.34 1.47 11.16
N ARG A 358 -14.34 1.05 10.37
CA ARG A 358 -14.22 0.90 8.92
C ARG A 358 -14.18 2.27 8.24
N ALA A 359 -15.13 3.14 8.54
CA ALA A 359 -15.12 4.53 8.06
C ALA A 359 -13.81 5.25 8.43
N GLN A 360 -13.29 5.04 9.64
CA GLN A 360 -12.00 5.59 10.07
C GLN A 360 -10.83 5.11 9.22
N ARG A 361 -10.70 3.80 8.98
CA ARG A 361 -9.61 3.26 8.15
C ARG A 361 -9.71 3.74 6.71
N LEU A 362 -10.91 3.84 6.17
CA LEU A 362 -11.16 4.39 4.85
C LEU A 362 -10.77 5.88 4.78
N ALA A 363 -11.22 6.70 5.73
CA ALA A 363 -10.88 8.12 5.83
C ALA A 363 -9.36 8.31 5.95
N ALA A 364 -8.69 7.51 6.79
CA ALA A 364 -7.23 7.54 6.95
C ALA A 364 -6.52 7.23 5.63
N TRP A 365 -7.01 6.24 4.87
CA TRP A 365 -6.45 5.93 3.55
C TRP A 365 -6.65 7.07 2.54
N ILE A 366 -7.81 7.73 2.54
CA ILE A 366 -8.09 8.90 1.67
C ILE A 366 -7.17 10.07 2.05
N VAL A 367 -7.05 10.41 3.33
CA VAL A 367 -6.15 11.48 3.81
C VAL A 367 -4.70 11.18 3.42
N CYS A 368 -4.22 9.94 3.61
CA CYS A 368 -2.89 9.53 3.17
C CYS A 368 -2.69 9.63 1.64
N SER A 369 -3.77 9.46 0.87
CA SER A 369 -3.74 9.59 -0.60
C SER A 369 -3.73 11.05 -1.03
N ILE A 370 -4.52 11.91 -0.37
CA ILE A 370 -4.47 13.38 -0.56
C ILE A 370 -3.08 13.91 -0.24
N GLY A 371 -2.48 13.49 0.87
CA GLY A 371 -1.13 13.90 1.25
C GLY A 371 -0.08 13.53 0.20
N ARG A 372 -0.15 12.30 -0.34
CA ARG A 372 0.75 11.84 -1.41
C ARG A 372 0.54 12.60 -2.73
N ASP A 373 -0.70 12.75 -3.16
CA ASP A 373 -1.03 13.47 -4.40
C ASP A 373 -0.57 14.93 -4.35
N THR A 374 -0.93 15.64 -3.28
CA THR A 374 -0.60 17.06 -3.13
C THR A 374 0.90 17.27 -2.96
N ALA A 375 1.61 16.37 -2.28
CA ALA A 375 3.07 16.43 -2.20
C ALA A 375 3.73 16.24 -3.57
N ALA A 376 3.25 15.32 -4.39
CA ALA A 376 3.78 15.10 -5.74
C ALA A 376 3.55 16.31 -6.65
N ARG A 377 2.37 16.94 -6.56
CA ARG A 377 1.99 18.08 -7.42
C ARG A 377 2.54 19.42 -6.98
N LEU A 378 2.56 19.68 -5.67
CA LEU A 378 2.77 21.02 -5.09
C LEU A 378 3.98 21.07 -4.14
N GLY A 379 4.53 19.93 -3.73
CA GLY A 379 5.55 19.85 -2.70
C GLY A 379 6.95 20.29 -3.12
N GLY A 380 7.23 20.40 -4.43
CA GLY A 380 8.55 20.83 -4.93
C GLY A 380 8.84 22.30 -4.69
N TYR A 381 7.85 23.17 -4.91
CA TYR A 381 7.96 24.62 -4.75
C TYR A 381 6.67 25.21 -4.17
N PRO A 382 6.27 24.83 -2.94
CA PRO A 382 4.98 25.23 -2.38
C PRO A 382 4.83 26.76 -2.35
N ASP A 383 5.90 27.49 -2.07
CA ASP A 383 5.87 28.95 -2.08
C ASP A 383 5.54 29.54 -3.46
N ALA A 384 5.98 28.93 -4.56
CA ALA A 384 5.72 29.44 -5.91
C ALA A 384 4.28 29.18 -6.41
N HIS A 385 3.50 28.38 -5.68
CA HIS A 385 2.11 28.09 -6.02
C HIS A 385 1.15 29.02 -5.27
N VAL A 386 0.28 29.70 -6.01
CA VAL A 386 -0.65 30.70 -5.47
C VAL A 386 -2.09 30.27 -5.73
N CYS A 387 -2.92 30.27 -4.70
CA CYS A 387 -4.33 29.94 -4.86
C CYS A 387 -5.04 31.02 -5.70
N PRO A 388 -5.72 30.70 -6.81
CA PRO A 388 -6.34 31.70 -7.67
C PRO A 388 -7.51 32.43 -6.99
N LYS A 389 -8.19 31.77 -6.04
CA LYS A 389 -9.30 32.36 -5.28
C LYS A 389 -8.80 33.30 -4.20
N CYS A 390 -7.89 32.84 -3.35
CA CYS A 390 -7.42 33.59 -2.18
C CYS A 390 -6.22 34.51 -2.47
N LEU A 391 -5.44 34.21 -3.51
CA LEU A 391 -4.13 34.81 -3.79
C LEU A 391 -3.13 34.65 -2.63
N VAL A 392 -3.30 33.58 -1.87
CA VAL A 392 -2.42 33.16 -0.78
C VAL A 392 -1.62 31.95 -1.25
N ARG A 393 -0.37 31.86 -0.82
CA ARG A 393 0.55 30.79 -1.20
C ARG A 393 0.08 29.42 -0.70
N CYS A 394 0.53 28.39 -1.40
CA CYS A 394 0.38 27.02 -0.95
C CYS A 394 1.18 26.84 0.34
N HIS A 395 0.59 26.14 1.30
CA HIS A 395 1.16 25.87 2.59
C HIS A 395 1.07 24.38 2.91
N LYS A 396 1.99 23.91 3.76
CA LYS A 396 2.01 22.53 4.24
C LYS A 396 1.15 22.42 5.49
N HIS A 397 0.05 21.69 5.37
CA HIS A 397 -0.87 21.40 6.46
C HIS A 397 -0.59 20.02 7.04
N TRP A 398 -1.01 19.78 8.28
CA TRP A 398 -0.85 18.50 8.96
C TRP A 398 -2.19 17.99 9.49
N VAL A 399 -2.46 16.71 9.26
CA VAL A 399 -3.66 16.02 9.72
C VAL A 399 -3.27 14.92 10.67
N ALA A 400 -3.87 14.92 11.87
CA ALA A 400 -3.71 13.84 12.82
C ALA A 400 -4.51 12.61 12.36
N VAL A 401 -3.86 11.44 12.28
CA VAL A 401 -4.51 10.19 11.90
C VAL A 401 -4.34 9.18 13.04
N PRO A 402 -5.43 8.67 13.65
CA PRO A 402 -5.34 7.75 14.78
C PRO A 402 -4.46 6.53 14.50
N GLY A 403 -3.56 6.22 15.44
CA GLY A 403 -2.64 5.08 15.34
C GLY A 403 -1.57 5.22 14.25
N ARG A 404 -1.35 6.41 13.68
CA ARG A 404 -0.37 6.68 12.63
C ARG A 404 0.36 7.99 12.86
N LEU A 405 1.47 8.19 12.14
CA LEU A 405 2.14 9.48 12.08
C LEU A 405 1.23 10.52 11.39
N PRO A 406 1.30 11.80 11.81
CA PRO A 406 0.58 12.88 11.14
C PRO A 406 0.88 12.91 9.63
N VAL A 407 -0.16 13.10 8.84
CA VAL A 407 -0.05 13.15 7.38
C VAL A 407 0.06 14.61 6.96
N ALA A 408 1.12 14.96 6.25
CA ALA A 408 1.22 16.26 5.61
C ALA A 408 0.45 16.28 4.27
N TYR A 409 -0.22 17.39 3.98
CA TYR A 409 -0.73 17.70 2.65
C TYR A 409 -0.44 19.15 2.28
N TYR A 410 -0.46 19.48 0.99
CA TYR A 410 -0.18 20.82 0.49
C TYR A 410 -1.46 21.44 -0.08
N GLY A 411 -1.82 22.64 0.38
CA GLY A 411 -3.03 23.35 -0.05
C GLY A 411 -2.99 24.84 0.30
N CYS A 412 -3.99 25.60 -0.12
CA CYS A 412 -4.06 27.03 0.20
C CYS A 412 -4.04 27.25 1.71
N ARG A 413 -3.23 28.18 2.24
CA ARG A 413 -3.20 28.49 3.69
C ARG A 413 -4.55 28.93 4.25
N LYS A 414 -5.39 29.59 3.42
CA LYS A 414 -6.67 30.18 3.86
C LYS A 414 -7.90 29.30 3.59
N CYS A 415 -8.02 28.72 2.39
CA CYS A 415 -9.21 27.95 2.01
C CYS A 415 -8.95 26.46 1.84
N HIS A 416 -7.74 25.98 2.13
CA HIS A 416 -7.32 24.57 2.03
C HIS A 416 -7.43 23.92 0.64
N GLN A 417 -7.96 24.60 -0.39
CA GLN A 417 -8.09 24.03 -1.73
C GLN A 417 -6.75 23.60 -2.33
N THR A 418 -6.81 22.53 -3.12
CA THR A 418 -5.62 21.87 -3.69
C THR A 418 -5.65 21.73 -5.23
N ARG A 419 -6.80 22.03 -5.84
CA ARG A 419 -7.11 21.67 -7.22
C ARG A 419 -6.44 22.56 -8.24
N GLY A 420 -6.51 23.87 -8.03
CA GLY A 420 -5.98 24.87 -8.95
C GLY A 420 -4.99 25.79 -8.27
N PHE A 421 -3.78 25.90 -8.82
CA PHE A 421 -2.79 26.88 -8.40
C PHE A 421 -2.21 27.58 -9.62
N SER A 422 -2.05 28.90 -9.51
CA SER A 422 -1.23 29.66 -10.43
C SER A 422 0.23 29.50 -10.02
N PHE A 423 1.12 29.28 -10.98
CA PHE A 423 2.56 29.24 -10.74
C PHE A 423 3.14 30.65 -10.92
N ALA A 424 3.76 31.19 -9.88
CA ALA A 424 4.32 32.54 -9.83
C ALA A 424 5.76 32.49 -9.31
N PRO A 425 6.74 32.09 -10.14
CA PRO A 425 8.11 31.86 -9.71
C PRO A 425 8.83 33.12 -9.23
N GLU A 426 8.50 34.29 -9.78
CA GLU A 426 9.02 35.58 -9.31
C GLU A 426 8.15 36.23 -8.22
N GLY A 427 7.17 35.49 -7.71
CA GLY A 427 6.27 35.93 -6.64
C GLY A 427 5.07 36.75 -7.13
N ILE A 428 4.45 37.45 -6.18
CA ILE A 428 3.22 38.21 -6.34
C ILE A 428 3.52 39.68 -6.07
N VAL A 429 3.10 40.56 -6.97
CA VAL A 429 3.27 42.00 -6.85
C VAL A 429 1.91 42.62 -6.55
N ALA A 430 1.77 43.23 -5.37
CA ALA A 430 0.62 44.07 -5.07
C ALA A 430 0.76 45.40 -5.82
N VAL A 431 -0.17 45.69 -6.72
CA VAL A 431 -0.16 46.89 -7.54
C VAL A 431 -1.26 47.84 -7.06
N LEU A 432 -0.89 49.08 -6.75
CA LEU A 432 -1.81 50.19 -6.48
C LEU A 432 -1.83 51.07 -7.73
N ASP A 433 -2.72 50.73 -8.67
CA ASP A 433 -2.89 51.39 -9.96
C ASP A 433 -4.38 51.47 -10.32
N LYS A 434 -4.97 52.67 -10.25
CA LYS A 434 -6.37 52.91 -10.63
C LYS A 434 -6.66 52.63 -12.11
N ARG A 435 -5.66 52.65 -12.99
CA ARG A 435 -5.82 52.41 -14.44
C ARG A 435 -5.80 50.94 -14.79
N MET A 436 -5.26 50.09 -13.91
CA MET A 436 -5.23 48.65 -14.14
C MET A 436 -6.61 48.03 -13.90
N LEU A 437 -7.41 47.85 -14.95
CA LEU A 437 -8.79 47.34 -14.82
C LEU A 437 -8.86 45.86 -14.39
N ALA A 438 -7.86 45.06 -14.74
CA ALA A 438 -7.81 43.65 -14.37
C ALA A 438 -7.42 43.47 -12.90
N SER A 439 -8.11 42.58 -12.19
CA SER A 439 -7.75 42.22 -10.80
C SER A 439 -6.41 41.50 -10.70
N VAL A 440 -6.09 40.70 -11.73
CA VAL A 440 -4.84 39.93 -11.82
C VAL A 440 -4.34 39.99 -13.25
N ARG A 441 -3.06 40.32 -13.43
CA ARG A 441 -2.34 40.25 -14.70
C ARG A 441 -1.25 39.17 -14.61
N PRO A 442 -1.35 38.08 -15.40
CA PRO A 442 -0.34 37.04 -15.41
C PRO A 442 0.97 37.54 -16.02
N GLY A 443 2.07 36.96 -15.56
CA GLY A 443 3.44 37.26 -15.99
C GLY A 443 4.42 36.40 -15.19
N PRO A 444 5.74 36.61 -15.35
CA PRO A 444 6.75 35.95 -14.53
C PRO A 444 6.53 36.17 -13.02
N ALA A 445 6.12 37.39 -12.66
CA ALA A 445 5.49 37.74 -11.40
C ALA A 445 4.00 38.01 -11.60
N LEU A 446 3.17 37.55 -10.66
CA LEU A 446 1.73 37.75 -10.69
C LEU A 446 1.39 39.17 -10.19
N HIS A 447 0.94 40.05 -11.08
CA HIS A 447 0.57 41.40 -10.69
C HIS A 447 -0.89 41.44 -10.28
N VAL A 448 -1.18 41.85 -9.05
CA VAL A 448 -2.53 41.84 -8.47
C VAL A 448 -2.91 43.27 -8.13
N ASN A 449 -3.93 43.79 -8.78
CA ASN A 449 -4.41 45.13 -8.48
C ASN A 449 -5.24 45.13 -7.19
N TRP A 450 -4.71 45.78 -6.15
CA TRP A 450 -5.41 45.90 -4.88
C TRP A 450 -6.70 46.72 -4.98
N HIS A 451 -6.78 47.74 -5.84
CA HIS A 451 -8.00 48.57 -5.94
C HIS A 451 -9.22 47.80 -6.45
N VAL A 452 -9.02 46.81 -7.32
CA VAL A 452 -10.09 45.96 -7.84
C VAL A 452 -10.44 44.88 -6.82
N ARG A 453 -9.45 44.35 -6.09
CA ARG A 453 -9.65 43.22 -5.17
C ARG A 453 -10.13 43.64 -3.77
N ARG A 454 -9.67 44.78 -3.26
CA ARG A 454 -9.98 45.39 -1.94
C ARG A 454 -9.83 44.48 -0.72
N HIS A 455 -9.05 43.41 -0.85
CA HIS A 455 -8.72 42.46 0.22
C HIS A 455 -7.21 42.18 0.22
N ILE A 456 -6.65 41.91 1.39
CA ILE A 456 -5.26 41.49 1.55
C ILE A 456 -5.05 40.05 1.04
N PHE A 457 -3.88 39.81 0.48
CA PHE A 457 -3.40 38.56 -0.11
C PHE A 457 -1.87 38.48 0.04
N ASP A 458 -1.24 37.34 -0.21
CA ASP A 458 0.22 37.24 -0.09
C ASP A 458 0.90 38.07 -1.20
N PHE A 459 1.89 38.87 -0.87
CA PHE A 459 2.72 39.57 -1.85
C PHE A 459 4.20 39.62 -1.45
N ASP A 460 5.07 39.77 -2.44
CA ASP A 460 6.53 39.82 -2.33
C ASP A 460 7.05 41.23 -2.64
N ARG A 461 6.25 42.04 -3.30
CA ARG A 461 6.58 43.40 -3.69
C ARG A 461 5.32 44.24 -3.73
N VAL A 462 5.45 45.51 -3.40
CA VAL A 462 4.41 46.53 -3.60
C VAL A 462 4.87 47.50 -4.68
N GLU A 463 3.99 47.81 -5.63
CA GLU A 463 4.21 48.83 -6.65
C GLU A 463 3.08 49.86 -6.62
N VAL A 464 3.41 51.11 -6.32
CA VAL A 464 2.46 52.23 -6.32
C VAL A 464 2.64 53.03 -7.60
N ARG A 465 1.65 52.98 -8.49
CA ARG A 465 1.72 53.55 -9.86
C ARG A 465 0.79 54.75 -10.04
N ASP A 466 -0.50 54.54 -9.80
CA ASP A 466 -1.55 55.57 -9.92
C ASP A 466 -2.53 55.41 -8.75
N ALA A 467 -2.12 55.89 -7.58
CA ALA A 467 -2.90 55.87 -6.36
C ALA A 467 -2.78 57.22 -5.64
N ASP A 468 -3.81 57.60 -4.90
CA ASP A 468 -3.76 58.78 -4.03
C ASP A 468 -3.38 58.38 -2.59
N ASP A 469 -3.16 59.39 -1.76
CA ASP A 469 -2.82 59.21 -0.35
C ASP A 469 -3.87 58.38 0.42
N SER A 470 -5.16 58.53 0.09
CA SER A 470 -6.24 57.81 0.76
C SER A 470 -6.23 56.32 0.43
N ASP A 471 -5.92 55.96 -0.81
CA ASP A 471 -5.77 54.57 -1.21
C ASP A 471 -4.55 53.91 -0.55
N VAL A 472 -3.42 54.62 -0.49
CA VAL A 472 -2.21 54.15 0.20
C VAL A 472 -2.51 53.93 1.69
N GLU A 473 -3.14 54.90 2.34
CA GLU A 473 -3.52 54.79 3.75
C GLU A 473 -4.42 53.58 4.01
N ARG A 474 -5.48 53.40 3.22
CA ARG A 474 -6.37 52.24 3.33
C ARG A 474 -5.64 50.92 3.12
N PHE A 475 -4.74 50.84 2.15
CA PHE A 475 -3.94 49.63 1.92
C PHE A 475 -3.05 49.32 3.13
N CYS A 476 -2.30 50.31 3.63
CA CYS A 476 -1.43 50.13 4.79
C CYS A 476 -2.20 49.75 6.05
N ILE A 477 -3.36 50.39 6.32
CA ILE A 477 -4.24 50.03 7.45
C ILE A 477 -4.71 48.59 7.34
N GLN A 478 -5.10 48.12 6.15
CA GLN A 478 -5.50 46.73 5.95
C GLN A 478 -4.34 45.75 6.19
N VAL A 479 -3.12 46.08 5.76
CA VAL A 479 -1.93 45.26 6.00
C VAL A 479 -1.57 45.21 7.49
N GLN A 480 -1.63 46.34 8.18
CA GLN A 480 -1.33 46.42 9.62
C GLN A 480 -2.38 45.68 10.48
N ASN A 481 -3.64 45.68 10.05
CA ASN A 481 -4.74 44.98 10.71
C ASN A 481 -4.93 43.53 10.21
N ASP A 482 -3.99 42.98 9.43
CA ASP A 482 -4.07 41.59 9.01
C ASP A 482 -3.89 40.65 10.21
N MET A 483 -4.78 39.67 10.31
CA MET A 483 -4.81 38.68 11.39
C MET A 483 -3.91 37.48 11.10
N ASP A 484 -3.41 37.34 9.87
CA ASP A 484 -2.46 36.29 9.52
C ASP A 484 -1.04 36.66 10.00
N GLU A 485 -0.60 36.02 11.08
CA GLU A 485 0.69 36.33 11.71
C GLU A 485 1.88 36.11 10.75
N VAL A 486 1.80 35.10 9.89
CA VAL A 486 2.85 34.78 8.92
C VAL A 486 2.96 35.91 7.90
N GLN A 487 1.82 36.42 7.44
CA GLN A 487 1.77 37.54 6.53
C GLN A 487 2.27 38.84 7.18
N ARG A 488 1.83 39.12 8.40
CA ARG A 488 2.21 40.33 9.15
C ARG A 488 3.71 40.44 9.36
N GLU A 489 4.38 39.35 9.74
CA GLU A 489 5.84 39.35 9.90
C GLU A 489 6.56 39.55 8.56
N ARG A 490 6.05 38.92 7.49
CA ARG A 490 6.65 39.03 6.16
C ARG A 490 6.53 40.43 5.58
N CYS A 491 5.38 41.11 5.75
CA CYS A 491 5.13 42.44 5.20
C CYS A 491 6.20 43.48 5.59
N LYS A 492 6.77 43.39 6.79
CA LYS A 492 7.85 44.27 7.26
C LYS A 492 9.11 44.23 6.38
N THR A 493 9.29 43.14 5.64
CA THR A 493 10.47 42.92 4.78
C THR A 493 10.17 43.13 3.30
N VAL A 494 8.92 43.37 2.94
CA VAL A 494 8.49 43.48 1.53
C VAL A 494 9.00 44.80 0.93
N PRO A 495 9.72 44.78 -0.20
CA PRO A 495 10.10 45.98 -0.93
C PRO A 495 8.87 46.73 -1.48
N CYS A 496 8.87 48.05 -1.34
CA CYS A 496 7.85 48.93 -1.88
C CYS A 496 8.46 49.94 -2.88
N ALA A 497 8.00 49.92 -4.13
CA ALA A 497 8.42 50.86 -5.16
C ALA A 497 7.31 51.86 -5.49
N VAL A 498 7.62 53.16 -5.40
CA VAL A 498 6.71 54.24 -5.81
C VAL A 498 7.18 54.79 -7.16
N TRP A 499 6.29 54.81 -8.15
CA TRP A 499 6.59 55.34 -9.47
C TRP A 499 6.77 56.86 -9.44
N ARG A 500 7.63 57.39 -10.31
CA ARG A 500 8.01 58.81 -10.31
C ARG A 500 6.84 59.75 -10.59
N GLU A 501 5.87 59.27 -11.36
CA GLU A 501 4.68 60.02 -11.76
C GLU A 501 3.62 60.06 -10.64
N CYS A 502 3.75 59.21 -9.61
CA CYS A 502 2.81 59.13 -8.50
C CYS A 502 3.04 60.28 -7.52
N ARG A 503 2.08 61.20 -7.45
CA ARG A 503 2.13 62.40 -6.60
C ARG A 503 1.62 62.11 -5.18
N LEU A 504 2.35 61.28 -4.44
CA LEU A 504 2.05 61.01 -3.03
C LEU A 504 2.61 62.12 -2.13
N SER A 505 1.87 62.46 -1.08
CA SER A 505 2.42 63.33 -0.02
C SER A 505 3.54 62.63 0.75
N GLU A 506 4.38 63.42 1.43
CA GLU A 506 5.41 62.90 2.33
C GLU A 506 4.83 62.04 3.46
N ASN A 507 3.59 62.32 3.89
CA ASN A 507 2.93 61.50 4.91
C ASN A 507 2.62 60.09 4.39
N ALA A 508 2.06 59.99 3.17
CA ALA A 508 1.78 58.69 2.55
C ALA A 508 3.07 57.88 2.30
N LYS A 509 4.16 58.55 1.89
CA LYS A 509 5.48 57.90 1.76
C LYS A 509 6.01 57.36 3.08
N ARG A 510 5.97 58.16 4.16
CA ARG A 510 6.36 57.70 5.51
C ARG A 510 5.52 56.52 5.99
N LEU A 511 4.22 56.51 5.68
CA LEU A 511 3.35 55.38 6.02
C LEU A 511 3.74 54.10 5.27
N LEU A 512 4.11 54.21 3.98
CA LEU A 512 4.65 53.09 3.21
C LEU A 512 5.99 52.60 3.80
N GLU A 513 6.89 53.51 4.17
CA GLU A 513 8.19 53.17 4.79
C GLU A 513 8.04 52.56 6.20
N ALA A 514 7.01 52.95 6.95
CA ALA A 514 6.71 52.37 8.25
C ALA A 514 6.07 50.97 8.13
N THR A 515 5.35 50.70 7.04
CA THR A 515 4.63 49.45 6.82
C THR A 515 5.48 48.41 6.09
N PHE A 516 6.32 48.87 5.16
CA PHE A 516 7.10 48.05 4.24
C PHE A 516 8.58 48.42 4.30
N ARG A 517 9.43 47.56 3.75
CA ARG A 517 10.85 47.88 3.61
C ARG A 517 11.03 48.92 2.51
N SER A 518 11.53 50.10 2.88
CA SER A 518 11.99 51.09 1.89
C SER A 518 13.15 50.48 1.08
N PRO A 519 13.13 50.57 -0.26
CA PRO A 519 14.15 49.99 -1.13
C PRO A 519 15.55 50.58 -0.93
#